data_AF-A0A1S7SHC9-F1
#
_entry.id   AF-A0A1S7SHC9-F1
#
_cell.length_a   1.000
_cell.length_b   1.000
_cell.length_c   1.000
_cell.angle_alpha   90.00
_cell.angle_beta   90.00
_cell.angle_gamma   90.00
#
_symmetry.space_group_name_H-M   'P 1'
#
loop_
_entity.id
_entity.type
_entity.pdbx_description
1 polymer ?
#
loop_
_entity_poly.entity_id
_entity_poly.type
_entity_poly.pdbx_seq_one_letter_code
_entity_poly.pdbx_strand_id
1 'polypeptide(L)' 'MSYDYVRNYYGVEVTVNQFVRHTVTGRIGTIMPENASAGHYVQVLFRGDKHTMSCHPQELEAADDL' A
#
# COMPACT_ATOMS: atom_id res chain seq x y z
N MET A 1 11.48 -0.60 10.20
CA MET A 1 10.01 -0.49 10.14
C MET A 1 9.55 -0.98 8.78
N SER A 2 8.31 -1.46 8.63
CA SER A 2 7.82 -1.82 7.30
C SER A 2 7.82 -0.59 6.39
N TYR A 3 8.28 -0.76 5.15
CA TYR A 3 8.30 0.27 4.10
C TYR A 3 9.26 1.45 4.33
N ASP A 4 10.32 1.29 5.12
CA ASP A 4 11.34 2.34 5.31
C ASP A 4 11.95 2.80 3.97
N TYR A 5 12.20 1.89 3.04
CA TYR A 5 12.68 2.26 1.70
C TYR A 5 11.69 3.19 0.98
N VAL A 6 10.40 2.84 1.03
CA VAL A 6 9.35 3.60 0.36
C VAL A 6 9.25 5.01 0.93
N ARG A 7 9.29 5.13 2.26
CA ARG A 7 9.30 6.42 2.95
C ARG A 7 10.51 7.27 2.55
N ASN A 8 11.71 6.68 2.58
CA ASN A 8 12.95 7.40 2.30
C ASN A 8 13.11 7.79 0.82
N TYR A 9 12.65 6.93 -0.11
CA TYR A 9 12.85 7.12 -1.54
C TYR A 9 11.71 7.90 -2.19
N TYR A 10 10.45 7.57 -1.88
CA TYR A 10 9.28 8.22 -2.47
C TYR A 10 8.70 9.35 -1.61
N GLY A 11 9.11 9.48 -0.34
CA GLY A 11 8.55 10.47 0.58
C GLY A 11 7.11 10.15 1.01
N VAL A 12 6.64 8.92 0.81
CA VAL A 12 5.27 8.49 1.12
C VAL A 12 5.26 7.79 2.47
N GLU A 13 4.43 8.25 3.40
CA GLU A 13 4.21 7.55 4.66
C GLU A 13 3.24 6.39 4.46
N VAL A 14 3.70 5.18 4.77
CA VAL A 14 2.94 3.93 4.60
C VAL A 14 2.75 3.29 5.95
N THR A 15 1.49 3.15 6.37
CA THR A 15 1.13 2.55 7.66
C THR A 15 0.49 1.19 7.44
N VAL A 16 1.06 0.13 8.04
CA VAL A 16 0.48 -1.22 7.98
C VAL A 16 -0.91 -1.23 8.64
N ASN A 17 -1.84 -1.98 8.07
CA ASN A 17 -3.27 -2.03 8.41
C ASN A 17 -4.07 -0.75 8.11
N GLN A 18 -3.48 0.24 7.44
CA GLN A 18 -4.21 1.42 6.98
C GLN A 18 -5.09 1.09 5.76
N PHE A 19 -6.27 1.72 5.69
CA PHE A 19 -7.12 1.68 4.51
C PHE A 19 -6.60 2.64 3.45
N VAL A 20 -6.51 2.15 2.22
CA VAL A 20 -6.03 2.92 1.07
C VAL A 20 -6.92 2.70 -0.13
N ARG A 21 -6.97 3.73 -0.97
CA ARG A 21 -7.57 3.68 -2.30
C ARG A 21 -6.46 3.68 -3.34
N HIS A 22 -6.55 2.76 -4.29
CA HIS A 22 -5.69 2.76 -5.45
C HIS A 22 -6.23 3.75 -6.49
N THR A 23 -5.47 4.77 -6.82
CA THR A 23 -5.92 5.89 -7.67
C THR A 23 -6.12 5.46 -9.12
N VAL A 24 -5.33 4.51 -9.61
CA VAL A 24 -5.40 4.03 -11.00
C VAL A 24 -6.59 3.11 -11.26
N THR A 25 -6.90 2.21 -10.32
CA THR A 25 -8.00 1.21 -10.49
C THR A 25 -9.26 1.56 -9.73
N GLY A 26 -9.21 2.56 -8.84
CA GLY A 26 -10.31 2.94 -7.95
C GLY A 26 -10.61 1.91 -6.85
N ARG A 27 -9.86 0.81 -6.74
CA ARG A 27 -10.09 -0.26 -5.76
C ARG A 27 -9.67 0.18 -4.36
N ILE A 28 -10.39 -0.30 -3.35
CA ILE A 28 -10.09 -0.05 -1.94
C ILE A 28 -9.48 -1.30 -1.34
N GLY A 29 -8.43 -1.13 -0.55
CA GLY A 29 -7.71 -2.21 0.11
C GLY A 29 -7.09 -1.79 1.42
N THR A 30 -6.39 -2.74 2.04
CA THR A 30 -5.67 -2.54 3.29
C THR A 30 -4.19 -2.81 3.08
N ILE A 31 -3.34 -1.93 3.60
CA ILE A 31 -1.89 -2.11 3.56
C ILE A 31 -1.50 -3.29 4.44
N MET A 32 -0.79 -4.24 3.85
CA MET A 32 -0.28 -5.42 4.53
C MET A 32 1.21 -5.26 4.86
N PRO A 33 1.76 -6.07 5.79
CA PRO A 33 3.19 -6.06 6.08
C PRO A 33 4.02 -6.22 4.80
N GLU A 34 5.17 -5.56 4.77
CA GLU A 34 6.06 -5.63 3.61
C GLU A 34 6.51 -7.08 3.35
N ASN A 35 6.63 -7.44 2.08
CA ASN A 35 7.27 -8.67 1.69
C ASN A 35 8.75 -8.36 1.41
N ALA A 36 9.66 -9.07 2.08
CA ALA A 36 11.11 -8.86 1.98
C ALA A 36 11.65 -8.92 0.54
N SER A 37 10.97 -9.66 -0.35
CA SER A 37 11.36 -9.77 -1.76
C SER A 37 10.91 -8.61 -2.66
N ALA A 38 10.09 -7.68 -2.15
CA ALA A 38 9.46 -6.61 -2.93
C ALA A 38 9.48 -5.24 -2.23
N GLY A 39 10.64 -4.86 -1.66
CA GLY A 39 10.79 -3.63 -0.85
C GLY A 39 10.56 -2.29 -1.57
N HIS A 40 10.35 -2.28 -2.89
CA HIS A 40 10.04 -1.09 -3.68
C HIS A 40 8.53 -0.84 -3.85
N TYR A 41 7.69 -1.82 -3.48
CA TYR A 41 6.24 -1.78 -3.67
C TYR A 41 5.52 -1.92 -2.33
N VAL A 42 4.33 -1.33 -2.24
CA VAL A 42 3.43 -1.50 -1.09
C VAL A 42 2.53 -2.71 -1.34
N GLN A 43 2.50 -3.65 -0.39
CA GLN A 43 1.57 -4.78 -0.42
C GLN A 43 0.19 -4.32 0.05
N VAL A 44 -0.81 -4.48 -0.81
CA VAL A 44 -2.20 -4.11 -0.51
C VAL A 44 -3.11 -5.31 -0.75
N LEU A 45 -3.94 -5.63 0.24
CA LEU A 45 -5.02 -6.60 0.08
C LEU A 45 -6.29 -5.85 -0.32
N PHE A 46 -6.67 -5.95 -1.60
CA PHE A 46 -7.91 -5.33 -2.09
C PHE A 46 -9.15 -6.11 -1.65
N ARG A 47 -10.26 -5.38 -1.43
CA ARG A 47 -11.54 -6.03 -1.12
C ARG A 47 -11.96 -6.97 -2.26
N GLY A 48 -12.24 -8.22 -1.91
CA GLY A 48 -12.63 -9.29 -2.83
C GLY A 48 -11.48 -10.13 -3.35
N ASP A 49 -10.21 -9.74 -3.11
CA ASP A 49 -9.05 -10.52 -3.52
C ASP A 49 -8.63 -11.50 -2.41
N LYS A 50 -8.01 -12.62 -2.81
CA LYS A 50 -7.48 -13.64 -1.89
C LYS A 50 -6.02 -13.40 -1.49
N HIS A 51 -5.31 -12.59 -2.25
CA HIS A 51 -3.87 -12.36 -2.10
C HIS A 51 -3.56 -10.87 -2.15
N THR A 52 -2.42 -10.50 -1.58
CA THR A 52 -1.90 -9.14 -1.68
C THR A 52 -1.41 -8.86 -3.09
N MET A 53 -1.60 -7.61 -3.49
CA MET A 53 -1.09 -7.05 -4.73
C MET A 53 0.05 -6.09 -4.39
N SER A 54 1.08 -6.08 -5.24
CA SER A 54 2.15 -5.09 -5.15
C SER A 54 1.71 -3.82 -5.89
N CYS A 55 1.57 -2.71 -5.19
CA CYS A 55 1.16 -1.42 -5.73
C CYS A 55 2.31 -0.41 -5.65
N HIS A 56 2.37 0.49 -6.63
CA HIS A 56 3.35 1.57 -6.58
C HIS A 56 2.96 2.56 -5.46
N PRO A 57 3.90 3.05 -4.64
CA PRO A 57 3.57 3.91 -3.50
C PRO A 57 2.78 5.17 -3.86
N GLN A 58 3.07 5.78 -5.03
CA GLN A 58 2.40 6.99 -5.51
C GLN A 58 1.00 6.72 -6.09
N GLU A 59 0.61 5.46 -6.27
CA GLU A 59 -0.72 5.07 -6.74
C GLU A 59 -1.70 4.82 -5.58
N LEU A 60 -1.26 5.05 -4.34
CA LEU A 60 -2.04 4.81 -3.13
C LEU A 60 -2.30 6.12 -2.40
N GLU A 61 -3.57 6.38 -2.12
CA GLU A 61 -4.01 7.48 -1.27
C GLU A 61 -4.63 6.91 0.00
N ALA A 62 -4.38 7.57 1.13
CA ALA A 62 -5.05 7.27 2.38
C ALA A 62 -6.57 7.40 2.17
N ALA A 63 -7.29 6.32 2.44
CA ALA A 63 -8.74 6.32 2.46
C ALA A 63 -9.24 6.53 3.89
N ASP A 64 -8.57 7.42 4.64
CA ASP A 64 -9.05 7.89 5.95
C ASP A 64 -10.46 8.43 5.74
N ASP A 65 -11.39 7.80 6.45
CA ASP A 65 -12.85 7.95 6.32
C ASP A 65 -13.29 9.42 6.23
N LEU A 66 -14.18 9.66 5.28
CA LEU A 66 -15.20 10.70 5.31
C LEU A 66 -16.13 10.51 6.51
#